data_AF-A0A5B6TNB0-F1
#
_entry.id   AF-A0A5B6TNB0-F1
#
_cell.length_a   1.000
_cell.length_b   1.000
_cell.length_c   1.000
_cell.angle_alpha   90.00
_cell.angle_beta   90.00
_cell.angle_gamma   90.00
#
_symmetry.space_group_name_H-M   'P 1'
#
loop_
_entity.id
_entity.type
_entity.pdbx_description
1 polymer ?
#
loop_
_entity_poly.entity_id
_entity_poly.type
_entity_poly.pdbx_seq_one_letter_code
_entity_poly.pdbx_strand_id
1 'polypeptide(L)'
;MSDNRVRELRRKKGLTQKQLATLAGTSQQQVQRIEAGAQNARFDLAIAICGALGVRMPDAFPSTELALRRAGKRMKTMADAYSDKRTADELKAAGLDMHPEYWTFRYRLRGGADGDLPISGTDYDRLWHLVQASDDGAFLVFDSGNRRYAINPKHLIFCQFLFDGPGRQPQDDEADEGEARFYLAEAAEPLTFSVEPDLTPFGDDTDWEGGELQGLFLSAETGLTADEWLTFEDGDGERVFIRAGEVTMFSISLPDVDPGMRDDEEDEEAEVAGEAVEAE
;
A
#
# COMPACT_ATOMS: atom_id res chain seq x y z
N MET A 1 12.55 -1.93 -3.69
CA MET A 1 11.51 -1.64 -4.70
C MET A 1 11.67 -2.62 -5.84
N SER A 2 10.59 -3.26 -6.26
CA SER A 2 10.54 -4.12 -7.45
C SER A 2 10.45 -3.26 -8.70
N ASP A 3 11.46 -3.36 -9.56
CA ASP A 3 11.52 -2.68 -10.85
C ASP A 3 10.39 -3.18 -11.78
N ASN A 4 9.44 -2.31 -12.10
CA ASN A 4 8.35 -2.57 -13.03
C ASN A 4 8.27 -1.44 -14.06
N ARG A 5 7.79 -1.76 -15.27
CA ARG A 5 7.69 -0.85 -16.42
C ARG A 5 6.25 -0.63 -16.88
N VAL A 6 5.29 -0.91 -15.99
CA VAL A 6 3.86 -0.87 -16.34
C VAL A 6 3.46 0.55 -16.77
N ARG A 7 3.86 1.57 -16.00
CA ARG A 7 3.61 2.99 -16.30
C ARG A 7 4.16 3.40 -17.67
N GLU A 8 5.43 3.10 -17.94
CA GLU A 8 6.10 3.42 -19.20
C GLU A 8 5.38 2.78 -20.41
N LEU A 9 5.00 1.50 -20.30
CA LEU A 9 4.34 0.76 -21.37
C LEU A 9 2.89 1.22 -21.58
N ARG A 10 2.19 1.56 -20.50
CA ARG A 10 0.85 2.14 -20.52
C ARG A 10 0.86 3.47 -21.26
N ARG A 11 1.76 4.40 -20.88
CA ARG A 11 1.89 5.72 -21.52
C ARG A 11 2.27 5.61 -23.00
N LYS A 12 3.15 4.68 -23.37
CA LYS A 12 3.46 4.40 -24.79
C LYS A 12 2.26 3.95 -25.63
N LYS A 13 1.23 3.38 -24.99
CA LYS A 13 -0.04 3.04 -25.64
C LYS A 13 -1.09 4.14 -25.57
N GLY A 14 -0.81 5.26 -24.90
CA GLY A 14 -1.77 6.34 -24.69
C GLY A 14 -2.95 5.92 -23.83
N LEU A 15 -2.73 5.03 -22.86
CA LEU A 15 -3.77 4.57 -21.94
C LEU A 15 -3.70 5.34 -20.62
N THR A 16 -4.84 5.74 -20.06
CA THR A 16 -4.93 6.21 -18.66
C THR A 16 -4.88 5.03 -17.69
N GLN A 17 -4.61 5.28 -16.41
CA GLN A 17 -4.61 4.20 -15.40
C GLN A 17 -5.97 3.50 -15.34
N LYS A 18 -7.07 4.27 -15.38
CA LYS A 18 -8.45 3.78 -15.44
C LYS A 18 -8.73 2.90 -16.67
N GLN A 19 -8.20 3.29 -17.82
CA GLN A 19 -8.36 2.49 -19.05
C GLN A 19 -7.60 1.18 -18.95
N LEU A 20 -6.36 1.19 -18.46
CA LEU A 20 -5.60 -0.03 -18.23
C LEU A 20 -6.30 -0.94 -17.22
N ALA A 21 -6.80 -0.38 -16.12
CA ALA A 21 -7.54 -1.11 -15.11
C ALA A 21 -8.79 -1.80 -15.68
N THR A 22 -9.55 -1.07 -16.49
CA THR A 22 -10.73 -1.62 -17.20
C THR A 22 -10.35 -2.78 -18.12
N LEU A 23 -9.24 -2.65 -18.87
CA LEU A 23 -8.76 -3.71 -19.77
C LEU A 23 -8.21 -4.94 -19.03
N ALA A 24 -7.58 -4.73 -17.87
CA ALA A 24 -7.01 -5.79 -17.04
C ALA A 24 -8.04 -6.40 -16.05
N GLY A 25 -9.25 -5.83 -15.94
CA GLY A 25 -10.30 -6.29 -15.04
C GLY A 25 -9.96 -6.05 -13.57
N THR A 26 -9.46 -4.87 -13.24
CA THR A 26 -9.03 -4.46 -11.89
C THR A 26 -9.47 -3.01 -11.60
N SER A 27 -9.17 -2.49 -10.41
CA SER A 27 -9.39 -1.09 -10.03
C SER A 27 -8.25 -0.19 -10.54
N GLN A 28 -8.54 1.10 -10.75
CA GLN A 28 -7.51 2.10 -11.07
C GLN A 28 -6.43 2.16 -9.98
N GLN A 29 -6.85 2.14 -8.72
CA GLN A 29 -5.95 2.16 -7.56
C GLN A 29 -5.01 0.94 -7.51
N GLN A 30 -5.47 -0.25 -7.89
CA GLN A 30 -4.58 -1.42 -8.00
C GLN A 30 -3.51 -1.21 -9.07
N VAL A 31 -3.85 -0.61 -10.21
CA VAL A 31 -2.88 -0.26 -11.25
C VAL A 31 -1.89 0.78 -10.74
N GLN A 32 -2.37 1.85 -10.10
CA GLN A 32 -1.54 2.91 -9.52
C GLN A 32 -0.50 2.34 -8.54
N ARG A 33 -0.93 1.50 -7.58
CA ARG A 33 -0.06 0.84 -6.59
C ARG A 33 1.01 -0.03 -7.22
N ILE A 34 0.64 -0.76 -8.29
CA ILE A 34 1.60 -1.58 -9.04
C ILE A 34 2.60 -0.71 -9.79
N GLU A 35 2.13 0.36 -10.44
CA GLU A 35 2.98 1.28 -11.20
C GLU A 35 4.01 1.98 -10.31
N ALA A 36 3.58 2.46 -9.13
CA ALA A 36 4.46 3.07 -8.14
C ALA A 36 5.42 2.06 -7.48
N GLY A 37 5.16 0.76 -7.60
CA GLY A 37 5.94 -0.28 -6.95
C GLY A 37 5.67 -0.42 -5.44
N ALA A 38 4.63 0.26 -4.94
CA ALA A 38 4.15 0.13 -3.57
C ALA A 38 3.57 -1.26 -3.29
N GLN A 39 3.06 -1.96 -4.32
CA GLN A 39 2.54 -3.31 -4.19
C GLN A 39 3.06 -4.24 -5.30
N ASN A 40 3.48 -5.45 -4.91
CA ASN A 40 3.72 -6.53 -5.86
C ASN A 40 2.44 -6.90 -6.61
N ALA A 41 2.55 -7.06 -7.93
CA ALA A 41 1.42 -7.50 -8.74
C ALA A 41 1.15 -8.99 -8.50
N ARG A 42 -0.10 -9.35 -8.18
CA ARG A 42 -0.50 -10.76 -8.17
C ARG A 42 -0.25 -11.38 -9.54
N PHE A 43 0.18 -12.64 -9.58
CA PHE A 43 0.57 -13.30 -10.82
C PHE A 43 -0.54 -13.31 -11.89
N ASP A 44 -1.79 -13.56 -11.48
CA ASP A 44 -2.97 -13.51 -12.34
C ASP A 44 -3.22 -12.10 -12.91
N LEU A 45 -3.16 -11.08 -12.06
CA LEU A 45 -3.28 -9.69 -12.45
C LEU A 45 -2.13 -9.23 -13.36
N ALA A 46 -0.90 -9.66 -13.09
CA ALA A 46 0.25 -9.36 -13.92
C ALA A 46 0.09 -9.95 -15.33
N ILE A 47 -0.50 -11.15 -15.46
CA ILE A 47 -0.88 -11.72 -16.77
C ILE A 47 -1.92 -10.84 -17.46
N ALA A 48 -2.96 -10.40 -16.75
CA ALA A 48 -4.02 -9.56 -17.31
C ALA A 48 -3.47 -8.21 -17.80
N ILE A 49 -2.61 -7.55 -17.00
CA ILE A 49 -1.92 -6.31 -17.37
C ILE A 49 -1.05 -6.53 -18.62
N CYS A 50 -0.24 -7.60 -18.66
CA CYS A 50 0.57 -7.92 -19.83
C CYS A 50 -0.29 -8.16 -21.08
N GLY A 51 -1.45 -8.82 -20.92
CA GLY A 51 -2.42 -9.02 -21.98
C GLY A 51 -3.00 -7.71 -22.53
N ALA A 52 -3.42 -6.81 -21.65
CA ALA A 52 -3.91 -5.47 -22.02
C ALA A 52 -2.82 -4.64 -22.72
N LEU A 53 -1.58 -4.71 -22.20
CA LEU A 53 -0.41 -4.04 -22.77
C LEU A 53 0.17 -4.78 -23.99
N GLY A 54 -0.30 -5.99 -24.33
CA GLY A 54 0.21 -6.76 -25.47
C GLY A 54 1.71 -7.04 -25.42
N VAL A 55 2.28 -7.14 -24.22
CA VAL A 55 3.70 -7.42 -23.97
C VAL A 55 3.88 -8.74 -23.22
N ARG A 56 5.12 -9.21 -23.08
CA ARG A 56 5.41 -10.40 -22.26
C ARG A 56 5.72 -9.98 -20.82
N MET A 57 5.58 -10.94 -19.89
CA MET A 57 5.86 -10.73 -18.46
C MET A 57 7.23 -10.08 -18.19
N PRO A 58 8.36 -10.54 -18.80
CA PRO A 58 9.66 -9.91 -18.58
C PRO A 58 9.79 -8.50 -19.16
N ASP A 59 8.92 -8.11 -20.11
CA ASP A 59 8.97 -6.77 -20.71
C ASP A 59 8.32 -5.75 -19.74
N ALA A 60 7.26 -6.14 -19.02
CA ALA A 60 6.58 -5.32 -18.00
C ALA A 60 7.19 -5.44 -16.60
N PHE A 61 7.72 -6.60 -16.24
CA PHE A 61 8.35 -6.89 -14.94
C PHE A 61 9.75 -7.47 -15.17
N PRO A 62 10.77 -6.64 -15.46
CA PRO A 62 12.10 -7.10 -15.89
C PRO A 62 12.78 -8.09 -14.95
N SER A 63 12.59 -7.90 -13.64
CA SER A 63 13.21 -8.75 -12.61
C SER A 63 12.67 -10.19 -12.60
N THR A 64 11.56 -10.45 -13.31
CA THR A 64 10.90 -11.77 -13.33
C THR A 64 11.54 -12.76 -14.30
N GLU A 65 12.37 -12.32 -15.27
CA GLU A 65 12.87 -13.20 -16.34
C GLU A 65 13.64 -14.42 -15.79
N LEU A 66 14.60 -14.16 -14.88
CA LEU A 66 15.42 -15.21 -14.29
C LEU A 66 14.60 -16.10 -13.36
N ALA A 67 13.69 -15.51 -12.57
CA ALA A 67 12.82 -16.22 -11.65
C ALA A 67 11.89 -17.16 -12.42
N LEU A 68 11.18 -16.66 -13.44
CA LEU A 68 10.30 -17.44 -14.31
C LEU A 68 11.04 -18.56 -15.05
N ARG A 69 12.26 -18.31 -15.55
CA ARG A 69 13.06 -19.34 -16.21
C ARG A 69 13.46 -20.47 -15.27
N ARG A 70 13.80 -20.16 -14.01
CA ARG A 70 14.13 -21.17 -12.99
C ARG A 70 12.88 -21.88 -12.49
N ALA A 71 11.78 -21.15 -12.36
CA ALA A 71 10.47 -21.66 -11.99
C ALA A 71 9.98 -22.66 -13.05
N GLY A 72 10.02 -22.33 -14.34
CA GLY A 72 9.58 -23.21 -15.43
C GLY A 72 10.38 -24.52 -15.58
N LYS A 73 11.56 -24.63 -14.96
CA LYS A 73 12.29 -25.91 -14.85
C LYS A 73 11.76 -26.81 -13.73
N ARG A 74 11.11 -26.22 -12.72
CA ARG A 74 10.59 -26.87 -11.51
C ARG A 74 9.07 -27.08 -11.56
N MET A 75 8.35 -26.15 -12.17
CA MET A 75 6.91 -26.12 -12.31
C MET A 75 6.50 -26.89 -13.55
N LYS A 76 5.64 -27.91 -13.40
CA LYS A 76 4.96 -28.57 -14.53
C LYS A 76 3.55 -28.02 -14.71
N THR A 77 2.96 -27.51 -13.63
CA THR A 77 1.62 -26.92 -13.57
C THR A 77 1.65 -25.62 -12.76
N MET A 78 0.57 -24.82 -12.86
CA MET A 78 0.42 -23.62 -12.04
C MET A 78 0.23 -23.96 -10.55
N ALA A 79 -0.35 -25.12 -10.23
CA ALA A 79 -0.47 -25.59 -8.86
C ALA A 79 0.90 -25.85 -8.20
N ASP A 80 1.88 -26.35 -8.98
CA ASP A 80 3.24 -26.57 -8.48
C ASP A 80 3.90 -25.25 -8.08
N ALA A 81 3.59 -24.15 -8.79
CA ALA A 81 4.10 -22.81 -8.53
C ALA A 81 3.71 -22.29 -7.14
N TYR A 82 2.47 -22.58 -6.74
CA TYR A 82 1.93 -22.19 -5.42
C TYR A 82 2.50 -23.04 -4.29
N SER A 83 2.90 -24.29 -4.58
CA SER A 83 3.40 -25.22 -3.56
C SER A 83 4.91 -25.18 -3.35
N ASP A 84 5.70 -24.74 -4.33
CA ASP A 84 7.15 -24.59 -4.20
C ASP A 84 7.51 -23.24 -3.57
N LYS A 85 7.64 -23.23 -2.25
CA LYS A 85 8.02 -22.05 -1.46
C LYS A 85 9.23 -21.30 -2.03
N ARG A 86 10.25 -22.01 -2.52
CA ARG A 86 11.44 -21.37 -3.09
C ARG A 86 11.11 -20.61 -4.37
N THR A 87 10.25 -21.17 -5.22
CA THR A 87 9.80 -20.48 -6.44
C THR A 87 8.93 -19.28 -6.10
N ALA A 88 8.02 -19.42 -5.13
CA ALA A 88 7.21 -18.32 -4.63
C ALA A 88 8.08 -17.18 -4.09
N ASP A 89 9.09 -17.48 -3.26
CA ASP A 89 10.03 -16.48 -2.71
C ASP A 89 10.83 -15.78 -3.82
N GLU A 90 11.31 -16.53 -4.83
CA GLU A 90 12.06 -15.96 -5.96
C GLU A 90 11.19 -15.04 -6.84
N LEU A 91 9.91 -15.37 -7.04
CA LEU A 91 8.98 -14.55 -7.81
C LEU A 91 8.50 -13.33 -7.00
N LYS A 92 8.27 -13.50 -5.70
CA LYS A 92 7.98 -12.41 -4.76
C LYS A 92 9.09 -11.37 -4.74
N ALA A 93 10.35 -11.81 -4.66
CA ALA A 93 11.51 -10.93 -4.76
C ALA A 93 11.61 -10.21 -6.12
N ALA A 94 10.99 -10.76 -7.17
CA ALA A 94 10.94 -10.18 -8.50
C ALA A 94 9.72 -9.27 -8.73
N GLY A 95 8.90 -9.01 -7.70
CA GLY A 95 7.73 -8.13 -7.79
C GLY A 95 6.40 -8.84 -8.08
N LEU A 96 6.37 -10.18 -8.04
CA LEU A 96 5.16 -10.97 -8.31
C LEU A 96 4.65 -11.66 -7.06
N ASP A 97 3.42 -11.37 -6.65
CA ASP A 97 2.74 -12.07 -5.58
C ASP A 97 2.15 -13.39 -6.11
N MET A 98 2.61 -14.49 -5.52
CA MET A 98 2.18 -15.86 -5.86
C MET A 98 1.10 -16.37 -4.90
N HIS A 99 0.59 -15.58 -3.95
CA HIS A 99 -0.53 -16.06 -3.13
C HIS A 99 -1.81 -16.20 -4.00
N PRO A 100 -2.45 -17.39 -4.03
CA PRO A 100 -3.69 -17.55 -4.77
C PRO A 100 -4.88 -16.89 -4.06
N GLU A 101 -4.85 -16.79 -2.74
CA GLU A 101 -5.91 -16.19 -1.94
C GLU A 101 -5.84 -14.66 -1.87
N TYR A 102 -6.98 -14.02 -1.65
CA TYR A 102 -7.03 -12.64 -1.17
C TYR A 102 -7.11 -12.66 0.36
N TRP A 103 -6.23 -11.93 1.02
CA TRP A 103 -6.15 -11.89 2.48
C TRP A 103 -6.82 -10.64 3.04
N THR A 104 -7.46 -10.80 4.20
CA THR A 104 -8.04 -9.70 4.96
C THR A 104 -7.58 -9.79 6.40
N PHE A 105 -7.04 -8.70 6.92
CA PHE A 105 -6.69 -8.50 8.31
C PHE A 105 -7.90 -7.90 9.04
N ARG A 106 -8.67 -8.75 9.69
CA ARG A 106 -9.73 -8.32 10.60
C ARG A 106 -9.13 -7.95 11.94
N TYR A 107 -9.52 -6.82 12.53
CA TYR A 107 -8.94 -6.32 13.78
C TYR A 107 -9.98 -5.78 14.75
N ARG A 108 -9.61 -5.70 16.03
CA ARG A 108 -10.29 -4.91 17.08
C ARG A 108 -9.27 -4.26 18.00
N LEU A 109 -9.42 -2.96 18.22
CA LEU A 109 -8.53 -2.12 19.02
C LEU A 109 -9.10 -1.83 20.41
N ARG A 110 -8.23 -1.40 21.33
CA ARG A 110 -8.56 -1.05 22.72
C ARG A 110 -9.62 0.06 22.83
N GLY A 111 -9.54 1.08 21.98
CA GLY A 111 -10.51 2.19 21.93
C GLY A 111 -11.90 1.78 21.45
N GLY A 112 -12.06 0.54 20.95
CA GLY A 112 -13.34 0.00 20.49
C GLY A 112 -13.50 -0.03 18.97
N ALA A 113 -12.59 0.61 18.23
CA ALA A 113 -12.53 0.53 16.77
C ALA A 113 -12.28 -0.91 16.30
N ASP A 114 -12.99 -1.33 15.25
CA ASP A 114 -12.83 -2.61 14.60
C ASP A 114 -13.09 -2.48 13.09
N GLY A 115 -12.56 -3.42 12.32
CA GLY A 115 -12.68 -3.38 10.87
C GLY A 115 -11.97 -4.53 10.15
N ASP A 116 -12.08 -4.49 8.83
CA ASP A 116 -11.53 -5.47 7.90
C ASP A 116 -10.62 -4.74 6.90
N LEU A 117 -9.34 -5.10 6.86
CA LEU A 117 -8.34 -4.47 6.00
C LEU A 117 -7.83 -5.46 4.94
N PRO A 118 -8.10 -5.27 3.64
CA PRO A 118 -7.50 -6.11 2.60
C PRO A 118 -5.98 -5.93 2.58
N ILE A 119 -5.25 -7.04 2.64
CA ILE A 119 -3.78 -7.03 2.67
C ILE A 119 -3.21 -7.91 1.55
N SER A 120 -2.00 -7.57 1.11
CA SER A 120 -1.26 -8.39 0.15
C SER A 120 -0.85 -9.74 0.76
N GLY A 121 -0.56 -10.75 -0.06
CA GLY A 121 0.05 -11.99 0.45
C GLY A 121 1.42 -11.74 1.08
N THR A 122 2.12 -10.70 0.60
CA THR A 122 3.39 -10.26 1.18
C THR A 122 3.23 -9.74 2.60
N ASP A 123 2.22 -8.91 2.84
CA ASP A 123 1.90 -8.39 4.17
C ASP A 123 1.34 -9.47 5.07
N TYR A 124 0.54 -10.41 4.55
CA TYR A 124 0.10 -11.57 5.32
C TYR A 124 1.29 -12.31 5.93
N ASP A 125 2.28 -12.69 5.11
CA ASP A 125 3.48 -13.40 5.59
C ASP A 125 4.19 -12.60 6.70
N ARG A 126 4.32 -11.29 6.54
CA ARG A 126 5.03 -10.42 7.48
C ARG A 126 4.23 -10.22 8.77
N LEU A 127 2.98 -9.77 8.66
CA LEU A 127 2.07 -9.50 9.77
C LEU A 127 1.83 -10.76 10.60
N TRP A 128 1.71 -11.94 9.97
CA TRP A 128 1.58 -13.20 10.69
C TRP A 128 2.69 -13.39 11.73
N HIS A 129 3.94 -13.06 11.39
CA HIS A 129 5.06 -13.16 12.32
C HIS A 129 5.09 -12.00 13.32
N LEU A 130 4.81 -10.77 12.86
CA LEU A 130 4.89 -9.59 13.71
C LEU A 130 3.84 -9.57 14.83
N VAL A 131 2.60 -10.01 14.59
CA VAL A 131 1.56 -10.07 15.64
C VAL A 131 1.88 -11.07 16.75
N GLN A 132 2.80 -12.00 16.50
CA GLN A 132 3.27 -12.99 17.48
C GLN A 132 4.54 -12.53 18.20
N ALA A 133 5.22 -11.49 17.69
CA ALA A 133 6.40 -10.93 18.30
C ALA A 133 6.03 -10.06 19.49
N SER A 134 6.84 -10.10 20.55
CA SER A 134 6.64 -9.33 21.77
C SER A 134 7.50 -8.05 21.78
N ASP A 135 7.57 -7.35 20.65
CA ASP A 135 8.26 -6.05 20.58
C ASP A 135 7.41 -4.97 21.23
N ASP A 136 8.00 -4.24 22.17
CA ASP A 136 7.31 -3.30 23.04
C ASP A 136 7.12 -1.90 22.40
N GLY A 137 7.69 -1.61 21.23
CA GLY A 137 7.62 -0.25 20.68
C GLY A 137 7.16 -0.14 19.23
N ALA A 138 7.35 -1.19 18.44
CA ALA A 138 7.11 -1.14 17.00
C ALA A 138 5.62 -1.27 16.62
N PHE A 139 5.15 -0.34 15.80
CA PHE A 139 3.85 -0.45 15.15
C PHE A 139 3.92 -1.43 13.98
N LEU A 140 2.81 -2.10 13.72
CA LEU A 140 2.59 -2.89 12.51
C LEU A 140 2.25 -1.92 11.38
N VAL A 141 3.24 -1.53 10.58
CA VAL A 141 3.04 -0.65 9.42
C VAL A 141 2.80 -1.47 8.16
N PHE A 142 1.70 -1.25 7.42
CA PHE A 142 1.36 -1.96 6.17
C PHE A 142 0.36 -1.18 5.31
N ASP A 143 0.26 -1.54 4.04
CA ASP A 143 -0.68 -0.91 3.11
C ASP A 143 -1.95 -1.75 2.97
N SER A 144 -3.10 -1.09 2.94
CA SER A 144 -4.41 -1.73 2.77
C SER A 144 -5.35 -0.82 1.98
N GLY A 145 -5.89 -1.32 0.87
CA GLY A 145 -6.62 -0.46 -0.08
C GLY A 145 -5.70 0.66 -0.59
N ASN A 146 -6.15 1.91 -0.47
CA ASN A 146 -5.36 3.10 -0.82
C ASN A 146 -4.81 3.87 0.39
N ARG A 147 -4.69 3.24 1.56
CA ARG A 147 -4.12 3.87 2.76
C ARG A 147 -2.96 3.06 3.32
N ARG A 148 -1.98 3.75 3.89
CA ARG A 148 -0.97 3.15 4.77
C ARG A 148 -1.50 3.19 6.20
N TYR A 149 -1.38 2.07 6.90
CA TYR A 149 -1.81 1.88 8.27
C TYR A 149 -0.61 1.61 9.17
N ALA A 150 -0.66 2.11 10.40
CA ALA A 150 0.24 1.76 11.48
C ALA A 150 -0.60 1.34 12.69
N ILE A 151 -0.55 0.07 13.07
CA ILE A 151 -1.30 -0.47 14.21
C ILE A 151 -0.37 -0.73 15.39
N ASN A 152 -0.68 -0.17 16.56
CA ASN A 152 0.06 -0.47 17.78
C ASN A 152 -0.35 -1.85 18.34
N PRO A 153 0.54 -2.86 18.36
CA PRO A 153 0.19 -4.20 18.80
C PRO A 153 -0.24 -4.27 20.28
N LYS A 154 0.19 -3.32 21.13
CA LYS A 154 -0.23 -3.24 22.55
C LYS A 154 -1.72 -2.93 22.75
N HIS A 155 -2.33 -2.35 21.71
CA HIS A 155 -3.74 -1.98 21.68
C HIS A 155 -4.57 -2.90 20.79
N LEU A 156 -3.94 -3.85 20.10
CA LEU A 156 -4.62 -4.85 19.29
C LEU A 156 -5.20 -5.94 20.19
N ILE A 157 -6.51 -5.86 20.47
CA ILE A 157 -7.22 -6.83 21.32
C ILE A 157 -7.43 -8.16 20.59
N PHE A 158 -7.71 -8.08 19.30
CA PHE A 158 -8.04 -9.23 18.47
C PHE A 158 -7.60 -8.95 17.04
N CYS A 159 -7.03 -9.97 16.40
CA CYS A 159 -6.89 -9.99 14.96
C CYS A 159 -7.22 -11.38 14.40
N GLN A 160 -7.64 -11.41 13.13
CA GLN A 160 -7.90 -12.63 12.39
C GLN A 160 -7.51 -12.43 10.93
N PHE A 161 -6.71 -13.36 10.41
CA PHE A 161 -6.42 -13.46 8.99
C PHE A 161 -7.53 -14.27 8.31
N LEU A 162 -8.32 -13.60 7.49
CA LEU A 162 -9.35 -14.20 6.66
C LEU A 162 -8.80 -14.38 5.24
N PHE A 163 -9.29 -15.38 4.54
CA PHE A 163 -9.01 -15.56 3.13
C PHE A 163 -10.30 -15.78 2.34
N ASP A 164 -10.39 -15.11 1.20
CA ASP A 164 -11.43 -15.37 0.21
C ASP A 164 -10.86 -16.27 -0.90
N GLY A 165 -11.75 -17.08 -1.48
CA GLY A 165 -11.40 -17.94 -2.61
C GLY A 165 -10.94 -17.14 -3.84
N PRO A 166 -10.24 -17.78 -4.79
CA PRO A 166 -9.71 -17.11 -5.97
C PRO A 166 -10.84 -16.44 -6.77
N GLY A 167 -10.62 -15.18 -7.18
CA GLY A 167 -11.52 -14.41 -8.06
C GLY A 167 -12.39 -13.34 -7.39
N ARG A 168 -12.36 -13.21 -6.05
CA ARG A 168 -12.99 -12.08 -5.37
C ARG A 168 -11.99 -10.95 -5.17
N GLN A 169 -12.11 -9.86 -5.92
CA GLN A 169 -11.32 -8.67 -5.65
C GLN A 169 -11.88 -7.93 -4.43
N PRO A 170 -11.02 -7.41 -3.53
CA PRO A 170 -11.43 -6.44 -2.53
C PRO A 170 -12.08 -5.25 -3.22
N GLN A 171 -13.15 -4.72 -2.62
CA GLN A 171 -13.66 -3.42 -3.01
C GLN A 171 -12.68 -2.39 -2.46
N ASP A 172 -12.05 -1.65 -3.36
CA ASP A 172 -11.22 -0.52 -2.97
C ASP A 172 -12.17 0.69 -2.80
N ASP A 173 -12.13 1.34 -1.64
CA ASP A 173 -12.88 2.57 -1.38
C ASP A 173 -12.19 3.77 -2.07
N GLU A 174 -12.96 4.80 -2.45
CA GLU A 174 -12.38 6.08 -2.91
C GLU A 174 -11.51 6.67 -1.80
N ALA A 175 -10.36 7.22 -2.19
CA ALA A 175 -9.39 7.72 -1.24
C ALA A 175 -9.77 9.15 -0.84
N ASP A 176 -9.99 9.38 0.45
CA ASP A 176 -10.00 10.72 1.01
C ASP A 176 -8.54 11.18 1.14
N GLU A 177 -8.00 11.75 0.07
CA GLU A 177 -6.67 12.38 0.03
C GLU A 177 -6.62 13.63 0.92
N GLY A 178 -5.42 14.00 1.38
CA GLY A 178 -5.21 15.12 2.29
C GLY A 178 -5.73 14.88 3.71
N GLU A 179 -5.98 13.62 4.12
CA GLU A 179 -6.59 13.31 5.41
C GLU A 179 -5.84 12.22 6.21
N ALA A 180 -5.33 12.60 7.38
CA ALA A 180 -4.75 11.70 8.36
C ALA A 180 -5.76 11.34 9.48
N ARG A 181 -5.90 10.04 9.76
CA ARG A 181 -6.81 9.51 10.80
C ARG A 181 -6.01 8.87 11.93
N PHE A 182 -6.29 9.25 13.18
CA PHE A 182 -5.66 8.71 14.39
C PHE A 182 -6.69 8.17 15.38
N TYR A 183 -6.63 6.87 15.66
CA TYR A 183 -7.47 6.18 16.63
C TYR A 183 -6.78 6.12 18.00
N LEU A 184 -7.42 6.69 19.02
CA LEU A 184 -6.88 6.74 20.37
C LEU A 184 -7.32 5.57 21.26
N ALA A 185 -6.58 5.30 22.33
CA ALA A 185 -6.84 4.18 23.24
C ALA A 185 -8.16 4.27 23.99
N GLU A 186 -8.74 5.48 24.08
CA GLU A 186 -9.97 5.78 24.81
C GLU A 186 -11.18 6.06 23.90
N ALA A 187 -11.03 6.01 22.57
CA ALA A 187 -12.10 6.35 21.62
C ALA A 187 -12.15 5.39 20.42
N ALA A 188 -13.37 5.09 19.96
CA ALA A 188 -13.59 4.26 18.78
C ALA A 188 -13.55 5.08 17.49
N GLU A 189 -13.92 6.36 17.55
CA GLU A 189 -13.84 7.28 16.43
C GLU A 189 -12.45 7.91 16.33
N PRO A 190 -11.92 8.11 15.12
CA PRO A 190 -10.61 8.72 14.95
C PRO A 190 -10.65 10.24 15.15
N LEU A 191 -9.51 10.80 15.57
CA LEU A 191 -9.17 12.18 15.29
C LEU A 191 -8.77 12.29 13.82
N THR A 192 -9.28 13.33 13.15
CA THR A 192 -9.03 13.57 11.74
C THR A 192 -8.31 14.90 11.57
N PHE A 193 -7.26 14.91 10.75
CA PHE A 193 -6.46 16.09 10.44
C PHE A 193 -6.33 16.24 8.92
N SER A 194 -6.42 17.46 8.43
CA SER A 194 -5.98 17.78 7.07
C SER A 194 -4.45 17.66 7.04
N VAL A 195 -3.87 17.13 5.97
CA VAL A 195 -2.41 17.04 5.80
C VAL A 195 -2.00 17.42 4.40
N GLU A 196 -0.82 18.00 4.26
CA GLU A 196 -0.19 18.16 2.96
C GLU A 196 0.55 16.87 2.54
N PRO A 197 0.47 16.49 1.27
CA PRO A 197 1.12 15.29 0.75
C PRO A 197 2.65 15.47 0.67
N ASP A 198 3.39 14.40 0.96
CA ASP A 198 4.83 14.35 0.74
C ASP A 198 5.14 14.47 -0.77
N LEU A 199 5.95 15.47 -1.13
CA LEU A 199 6.33 15.72 -2.52
C LEU A 199 7.64 15.02 -2.93
N THR A 200 8.47 14.65 -1.96
CA THR A 200 9.77 14.02 -2.20
C THR A 200 9.97 12.78 -1.32
N PRO A 201 10.81 11.82 -1.76
CA PRO A 201 11.12 10.64 -0.96
C PRO A 201 11.81 11.01 0.36
N PHE A 202 11.53 10.25 1.43
CA PHE A 202 12.16 10.45 2.72
C PHE A 202 13.70 10.45 2.65
N GLY A 203 14.32 11.45 3.27
CA GLY A 203 15.78 11.60 3.32
C GLY A 203 16.39 12.21 2.05
N ASP A 204 15.59 12.77 1.15
CA ASP A 204 16.09 13.64 0.10
C ASP A 204 16.51 14.99 0.70
N ASP A 205 17.82 15.20 0.83
CA ASP A 205 18.41 16.43 1.40
C ASP A 205 18.11 17.70 0.58
N THR A 206 17.46 17.58 -0.59
CA THR A 206 17.12 18.73 -1.44
C THR A 206 15.88 19.48 -0.97
N ASP A 207 15.06 18.89 -0.10
CA ASP A 207 13.85 19.50 0.44
C ASP A 207 13.79 19.32 1.97
N TRP A 208 13.75 20.43 2.70
CA TRP A 208 13.72 20.40 4.17
C TRP A 208 12.30 20.12 4.73
N GLU A 209 11.28 20.22 3.88
CA GLU A 209 9.86 19.97 4.19
C GLU A 209 9.39 18.61 3.65
N GLY A 210 10.24 17.90 2.92
CA GLY A 210 9.91 16.63 2.27
C GLY A 210 9.89 15.43 3.22
N GLY A 211 8.84 14.61 3.11
CA GLY A 211 8.84 13.27 3.70
C GLY A 211 8.39 13.20 5.15
N GLU A 212 7.68 14.19 5.67
CA GLU A 212 7.21 14.18 7.07
C GLU A 212 6.27 12.99 7.32
N LEU A 213 5.33 12.73 6.40
CA LEU A 213 4.37 11.64 6.54
C LEU A 213 5.06 10.27 6.42
N GLN A 214 6.03 10.13 5.52
CA GLN A 214 6.92 8.96 5.46
C GLN A 214 7.71 8.78 6.76
N GLY A 215 8.25 9.87 7.32
CA GLY A 215 9.00 9.89 8.57
C GLY A 215 8.16 9.45 9.78
N LEU A 216 6.87 9.80 9.79
CA LEU A 216 5.91 9.37 10.79
C LEU A 216 5.77 7.84 10.82
N PHE A 217 5.56 7.22 9.64
CA PHE A 217 5.47 5.76 9.52
C PHE A 217 6.79 5.06 9.84
N LEU A 218 7.93 5.61 9.40
CA LEU A 218 9.24 5.06 9.70
C LEU A 218 9.51 5.06 11.22
N SER A 219 9.20 6.17 11.90
CA SER A 219 9.33 6.28 13.35
C SER A 219 8.47 5.22 14.06
N ALA A 220 7.21 5.07 13.63
CA ALA A 220 6.31 4.07 14.18
C ALA A 220 6.81 2.63 13.94
N GLU A 221 7.33 2.30 12.76
CA GLU A 221 7.84 0.97 12.41
C GLU A 221 9.14 0.62 13.15
N THR A 222 10.05 1.59 13.30
CA THR A 222 11.34 1.39 13.99
C THR A 222 11.22 1.29 15.50
N GLY A 223 10.11 1.79 16.06
CA GLY A 223 9.73 1.64 17.45
C GLY A 223 9.76 2.96 18.22
N LEU A 224 8.68 3.22 18.94
CA LEU A 224 8.52 4.38 19.81
C LEU A 224 8.20 3.91 21.23
N THR A 225 8.78 4.58 22.21
CA THR A 225 8.37 4.46 23.61
C THR A 225 7.00 5.10 23.82
N ALA A 226 6.25 4.63 24.83
CA ALA A 226 4.89 5.13 25.09
C ALA A 226 4.84 6.65 25.35
N ASP A 227 5.92 7.20 25.93
CA ASP A 227 6.05 8.62 26.25
C ASP A 227 6.60 9.45 25.08
N GLU A 228 6.99 8.87 23.95
CA GLU A 228 7.41 9.66 22.79
C GLU A 228 6.21 10.29 22.07
N TRP A 229 6.47 11.41 21.39
CA TRP A 229 5.47 12.13 20.61
C TRP A 229 5.56 11.72 19.15
N LEU A 230 4.42 11.34 18.57
CA LEU A 230 4.18 11.45 17.14
C LEU A 230 3.87 12.92 16.84
N THR A 231 4.58 13.49 15.87
CA THR A 231 4.44 14.89 15.47
C THR A 231 4.37 14.99 13.96
N PHE A 232 3.52 15.88 13.48
CA PHE A 232 3.42 16.27 12.08
C PHE A 232 2.78 17.66 11.98
N GLU A 233 2.86 18.29 10.81
CA GLU A 233 2.18 19.53 10.46
C GLU A 233 0.84 19.20 9.78
N ASP A 234 -0.24 19.85 10.20
CA ASP A 234 -1.52 19.73 9.51
C ASP A 234 -1.61 20.70 8.32
N GLY A 235 -2.70 20.61 7.56
CA GLY A 235 -2.87 21.34 6.30
C GLY A 235 -2.96 22.86 6.40
N ASP A 236 -2.96 23.45 7.60
CA ASP A 236 -2.87 24.91 7.78
C ASP A 236 -1.56 25.38 8.43
N GLY A 237 -0.61 24.46 8.63
CA GLY A 237 0.72 24.73 9.18
C GLY A 237 0.79 24.61 10.71
N GLU A 238 -0.28 24.17 11.38
CA GLU A 238 -0.29 23.92 12.82
C GLU A 238 0.39 22.59 13.15
N ARG A 239 1.11 22.54 14.27
CA ARG A 239 1.85 21.35 14.67
C ARG A 239 1.04 20.48 15.62
N VAL A 240 0.79 19.25 15.19
CA VAL A 240 0.06 18.23 15.94
C VAL A 240 1.03 17.42 16.79
N PHE A 241 0.64 17.15 18.05
CA PHE A 241 1.41 16.31 18.97
C PHE A 241 0.50 15.25 19.60
N ILE A 242 0.81 13.97 19.38
CA ILE A 242 0.05 12.85 19.96
C ILE A 242 1.01 11.87 20.62
N ARG A 243 0.73 11.44 21.86
CA ARG A 243 1.56 10.46 22.56
C ARG A 243 1.47 9.11 21.85
N ALA A 244 2.62 8.53 21.50
CA ALA A 244 2.68 7.25 20.80
C ALA A 244 1.98 6.12 21.59
N GLY A 245 2.08 6.14 22.93
CA GLY A 245 1.41 5.19 23.81
C GLY A 245 -0.12 5.28 23.79
N GLU A 246 -0.69 6.43 23.42
CA GLU A 246 -2.14 6.64 23.34
C GLU A 246 -2.71 6.33 21.96
N VAL A 247 -1.87 6.21 20.93
CA VAL A 247 -2.30 5.85 19.58
C VAL A 247 -2.42 4.35 19.43
N THR A 248 -3.61 3.90 19.07
CA THR A 248 -3.91 2.48 18.77
C THR A 248 -3.68 2.15 17.31
N MET A 249 -4.01 3.08 16.43
CA MET A 249 -3.82 2.98 14.99
C MET A 249 -3.82 4.37 14.38
N PHE A 250 -3.03 4.58 13.33
CA PHE A 250 -3.22 5.72 12.45
C PHE A 250 -3.11 5.31 10.98
N SER A 251 -3.71 6.10 10.10
CA SER A 251 -3.71 5.83 8.66
C SER A 251 -3.77 7.10 7.82
N ILE A 252 -3.07 7.10 6.69
CA ILE A 252 -2.98 8.22 5.75
C ILE A 252 -3.08 7.66 4.32
N SER A 253 -3.60 8.45 3.37
CA SER A 253 -3.71 8.04 1.97
C SER A 253 -2.33 7.73 1.37
N LEU A 254 -2.25 6.73 0.49
CA LEU A 254 -0.98 6.38 -0.17
C LEU A 254 -0.46 7.48 -1.10
N PRO A 255 -1.29 8.20 -1.89
CA PRO A 255 -0.87 9.38 -2.63
C PRO A 255 -0.25 10.49 -1.76
N ASP A 256 -0.69 10.62 -0.50
CA ASP A 256 -0.14 11.62 0.42
C ASP A 256 1.22 11.18 1.01
N VAL A 257 1.45 9.87 1.15
CA VAL A 257 2.66 9.34 1.78
C VAL A 257 3.73 8.94 0.76
N ASP A 258 3.34 8.51 -0.43
CA ASP A 258 4.25 7.99 -1.45
C ASP A 258 4.20 8.89 -2.69
N PRO A 259 5.19 9.80 -2.87
CA PRO A 259 5.24 10.68 -4.03
C PRO A 259 5.20 9.92 -5.36
N GLY A 260 5.65 8.66 -5.39
CA GLY A 260 5.63 7.82 -6.59
C GLY A 260 4.22 7.39 -7.04
N MET A 261 3.23 7.50 -6.16
CA MET A 261 1.82 7.23 -6.47
C MET A 261 1.16 8.34 -7.29
N ARG A 262 1.66 9.58 -7.18
CA ARG A 262 1.12 10.71 -7.92
C ARG A 262 1.49 10.59 -9.39
N ASP A 263 0.55 10.93 -10.27
CA ASP A 263 0.73 10.89 -11.72
C ASP A 263 0.51 12.31 -12.23
N ASP A 264 1.61 13.03 -12.53
CA ASP A 264 1.60 14.45 -12.91
C ASP A 264 0.57 14.79 -14.02
N GLU A 265 0.27 13.84 -14.92
CA GLU A 265 -0.69 14.01 -16.02
C GLU A 265 -2.17 13.96 -15.54
N GLU A 266 -2.48 13.24 -14.46
CA GLU A 266 -3.82 13.19 -13.86
C GLU A 266 -4.02 14.34 -12.86
N ASP A 267 -2.96 14.78 -12.18
CA ASP A 267 -2.97 15.95 -11.29
C ASP A 267 -3.21 17.26 -12.09
N GLU A 268 -2.61 17.42 -13.28
CA GLU A 268 -2.88 18.55 -14.18
C GLU A 268 -4.35 18.57 -14.70
N GLU A 269 -4.95 17.41 -15.01
CA GLU A 269 -6.37 17.35 -15.41
C GLU A 269 -7.32 17.68 -14.23
N ALA A 270 -6.96 17.29 -13.01
CA ALA A 270 -7.72 17.57 -11.80
C ALA A 270 -7.64 19.06 -11.39
N GLU A 271 -6.47 19.69 -11.47
CA GLU A 271 -6.30 21.13 -11.22
C GLU A 271 -7.10 21.97 -12.24
N VAL A 272 -7.02 21.64 -13.53
CA VAL A 272 -7.78 22.35 -14.58
C VAL A 272 -9.30 22.16 -14.43
N ALA A 273 -9.74 21.00 -13.94
CA ALA A 273 -11.15 20.76 -13.65
C ALA A 273 -11.63 21.48 -12.37
N GLY A 274 -10.78 21.59 -11.34
CA GLY A 274 -11.07 22.31 -10.10
C GLY A 274 -11.19 23.82 -10.31
N GLU A 275 -10.25 24.43 -11.05
CA GLU A 275 -10.30 25.86 -11.38
C GLU A 275 -11.54 26.23 -12.24
N ALA A 276 -12.03 25.30 -13.06
CA ALA A 276 -13.23 25.52 -13.87
C ALA A 276 -14.53 25.51 -13.05
N VAL A 277 -14.55 24.83 -11.90
CA VAL A 277 -15.72 24.75 -11.00
C VAL A 277 -15.76 25.92 -10.01
N GLU A 278 -14.60 26.48 -9.62
CA GLU A 278 -14.55 27.70 -8.79
C GLU A 278 -14.83 29.00 -9.56
N ALA A 279 -14.88 28.94 -10.90
CA ALA A 279 -15.14 30.08 -11.78
C ALA A 279 -16.62 30.27 -12.20
N GLU A 280 -17.56 29.45 -11.70
CA GLU A 280 -19.02 29.59 -11.91
C GLU A 280 -19.78 30.00 -10.64
#